data_AF-A0A956ICJ9-F1
#
_entry.id   AF-A0A956ICJ9-F1
#
_cell.length_a   1.000
_cell.length_b   1.000
_cell.length_c   1.000
_cell.angle_alpha   90.00
_cell.angle_beta   90.00
_cell.angle_gamma   90.00
#
_symmetry.space_group_name_H-M   'P 1'
#
loop_
_entity.id
_entity.type
_entity.pdbx_description
1 polymer ?
#
loop_
_entity_poly.entity_id
_entity_poly.type
_entity_poly.pdbx_seq_one_letter_code
_entity_poly.pdbx_strand_id
1 'polypeptide(L)'
;ALGSLAYLALFVAVLHPQFGPEDGSFALHFGVFGDTPGAVLGRWLSEPSVLFAHLAEGKRATYLARVLLPLGLLPPLLGWRTCLPALPILAINLVSAFPTTPNLDSHYLSPALPFLVAGAIVGVARGRASDRRGWAIAIVSASVVFYAALGRLPNDPVFFADARTDAARTIVAAIPNDVSVQAPDPLLPHLAERSRVHRAPPPDRGAEVVVLDVSHRDRYAQREDLLRTTEEPHVRDWLAREGYGPIAAAGPYLALRRGADPRHFLEPFDGSAPERVRLTSCLGLVGAWLVPDGVALELVAHGPCPNDLALRVGPGERSRRVDLLADGLVSPSRLRAGDRFVSRHRFRPGLLDAEVWVGALRSSGAPPAHGDPVKVRVPLRGGPTR
;
A
#
# COMPACT_ATOMS: atom_id res chain seq x y z
N ALA A 1 -34.14 -25.44 -0.81
CA ALA A 1 -33.12 -26.46 -0.52
C ALA A 1 -32.45 -26.96 -1.80
N LEU A 2 -33.19 -27.63 -2.71
CA LEU A 2 -32.61 -28.18 -3.96
C LEU A 2 -31.93 -27.12 -4.84
N GLY A 3 -32.54 -25.95 -5.03
CA GLY A 3 -31.92 -24.85 -5.79
C GLY A 3 -30.60 -24.36 -5.19
N SER A 4 -30.52 -24.25 -3.86
CA SER A 4 -29.29 -23.85 -3.16
C SER A 4 -28.18 -24.90 -3.27
N LEU A 5 -28.54 -26.18 -3.17
CA LEU A 5 -27.60 -27.29 -3.36
C LEU A 5 -27.12 -27.40 -4.81
N ALA A 6 -28.02 -27.21 -5.77
CA ALA A 6 -27.67 -27.16 -7.19
C ALA A 6 -26.73 -25.98 -7.50
N TYR A 7 -27.00 -24.80 -6.94
CA TYR A 7 -26.12 -23.64 -7.08
C TYR A 7 -24.76 -23.87 -6.41
N LEU A 8 -24.73 -24.47 -5.21
CA LEU A 8 -23.47 -24.82 -4.54
C LEU A 8 -22.65 -25.81 -5.39
N ALA A 9 -23.29 -26.85 -5.92
CA ALA A 9 -22.64 -27.81 -6.80
C ALA A 9 -22.10 -27.14 -8.07
N LEU A 10 -22.90 -26.28 -8.72
CA LEU A 10 -22.47 -25.48 -9.87
C LEU A 10 -21.26 -24.59 -9.53
N PHE A 11 -21.31 -23.91 -8.38
CA PHE A 11 -20.23 -23.03 -7.95
C PHE A 11 -18.94 -23.81 -7.70
N VAL A 12 -19.00 -24.90 -6.94
CA VAL A 12 -17.81 -25.69 -6.57
C VAL A 12 -17.24 -26.45 -7.76
N ALA A 13 -18.09 -27.06 -8.60
CA ALA A 13 -17.63 -27.93 -9.68
C ALA A 13 -17.31 -27.20 -10.99
N VAL A 14 -17.92 -26.02 -11.24
CA VAL A 14 -17.79 -25.32 -12.53
C VAL A 14 -17.21 -23.91 -12.34
N LEU A 15 -17.85 -23.06 -11.53
CA LEU A 15 -17.47 -21.65 -11.47
C LEU A 15 -16.11 -21.43 -10.79
N HIS A 16 -15.87 -22.08 -9.64
CA HIS A 16 -14.65 -21.90 -8.88
C HIS A 16 -13.40 -22.41 -9.62
N PRO A 17 -13.40 -23.59 -10.27
CA PRO A 17 -12.25 -24.03 -11.08
C PRO A 17 -11.97 -23.14 -12.29
N GLN A 18 -13.01 -22.56 -12.90
CA GLN A 18 -12.85 -21.73 -14.10
C GLN A 18 -12.40 -20.29 -13.81
N PHE A 19 -12.87 -19.71 -12.70
CA PHE A 19 -12.68 -18.29 -12.39
C PHE A 19 -11.91 -18.02 -11.09
N GLY A 20 -11.49 -19.07 -10.37
CA GLY A 20 -10.70 -18.96 -9.16
C GLY A 20 -9.27 -18.46 -9.42
N PRO A 21 -8.59 -17.94 -8.40
CA PRO A 21 -7.17 -17.56 -8.49
C PRO A 21 -6.28 -18.79 -8.71
N GLU A 22 -5.12 -18.61 -9.36
CA GLU A 22 -4.17 -19.70 -9.70
C GLU A 22 -3.69 -20.49 -8.48
N ASP A 23 -3.33 -19.80 -7.39
CA ASP A 23 -2.92 -20.44 -6.13
C ASP A 23 -4.11 -21.05 -5.35
N GLY A 24 -5.36 -20.74 -5.74
CA GLY A 24 -6.58 -21.19 -5.09
C GLY A 24 -6.81 -20.57 -3.71
N SER A 25 -8.05 -20.15 -3.42
CA SER A 25 -8.41 -19.61 -2.09
C SER A 25 -8.16 -20.64 -0.97
N PHE A 26 -8.26 -21.94 -1.26
CA PHE A 26 -8.00 -22.99 -0.28
C PHE A 26 -6.56 -22.97 0.25
N ALA A 27 -5.55 -22.87 -0.62
CA ALA A 27 -4.15 -22.92 -0.22
C ALA A 27 -3.78 -21.73 0.67
N LEU A 28 -4.27 -20.53 0.33
CA LEU A 28 -4.07 -19.31 1.14
C LEU A 28 -4.62 -19.42 2.56
N HIS A 29 -5.71 -20.17 2.75
CA HIS A 29 -6.38 -20.31 4.04
C HIS A 29 -5.95 -21.54 4.83
N PHE A 30 -5.65 -22.67 4.16
CA PHE A 30 -5.46 -23.96 4.82
C PHE A 30 -4.18 -24.69 4.42
N GLY A 31 -3.37 -24.13 3.51
CA GLY A 31 -2.16 -24.76 2.99
C GLY A 31 -1.14 -25.14 4.06
N VAL A 32 -1.14 -24.45 5.22
CA VAL A 32 -0.30 -24.82 6.37
C VAL A 32 -0.57 -26.23 6.90
N PHE A 33 -1.77 -26.76 6.67
CA PHE A 33 -2.19 -28.10 7.09
C PHE A 33 -2.16 -29.13 5.96
N GLY A 34 -2.13 -28.70 4.70
CA GLY A 34 -2.05 -29.58 3.53
C GLY A 34 -2.72 -28.98 2.29
N ASP A 35 -2.47 -29.60 1.14
CA ASP A 35 -2.85 -29.04 -0.16
C ASP A 35 -4.30 -29.35 -0.58
N THR A 36 -4.98 -30.25 0.14
CA THR A 36 -6.37 -30.66 -0.15
C THR A 36 -7.21 -30.74 1.12
N PRO A 37 -8.55 -30.60 1.03
CA PRO A 37 -9.43 -30.76 2.19
C PRO A 37 -9.23 -32.09 2.93
N GLY A 38 -9.01 -33.19 2.19
CA GLY A 38 -8.75 -34.51 2.75
C GLY A 38 -7.42 -34.57 3.52
N ALA A 39 -6.36 -33.98 2.97
CA ALA A 39 -5.05 -33.92 3.64
C ALA A 39 -5.11 -33.08 4.92
N VAL A 40 -5.82 -31.95 4.90
CA VAL A 40 -6.03 -31.09 6.07
C VAL A 40 -6.76 -31.85 7.18
N LEU A 41 -7.88 -32.51 6.86
CA LEU A 41 -8.63 -33.32 7.82
C LEU A 41 -7.79 -34.48 8.35
N GLY A 42 -7.07 -35.18 7.46
CA GLY A 42 -6.15 -36.25 7.82
C GLY A 42 -5.11 -35.77 8.84
N ARG A 43 -4.51 -34.60 8.62
CA ARG A 43 -3.52 -34.01 9.52
C ARG A 43 -4.10 -33.61 10.87
N TRP A 44 -5.30 -33.03 10.92
CA TRP A 44 -5.93 -32.73 12.22
C TRP A 44 -6.26 -33.98 13.02
N LEU A 45 -6.61 -35.08 12.36
CA LEU A 45 -6.91 -36.34 13.00
C LEU A 45 -5.64 -37.10 13.44
N SER A 46 -4.58 -37.06 12.63
CA SER A 46 -3.31 -37.73 12.95
C SER A 46 -2.45 -36.96 13.95
N GLU A 47 -2.48 -35.63 13.89
CA GLU A 47 -1.65 -34.71 14.69
C GLU A 47 -2.50 -33.57 15.27
N PRO A 48 -3.40 -33.86 16.23
CA PRO A 48 -4.32 -32.85 16.78
C PRO A 48 -3.58 -31.69 17.50
N SER A 49 -2.36 -31.93 17.97
CA SER A 49 -1.50 -30.89 18.57
C SER A 49 -1.24 -29.73 17.61
N VAL A 50 -1.14 -29.99 16.31
CA VAL A 50 -0.92 -28.96 15.27
C VAL A 50 -2.12 -28.02 15.20
N LEU A 51 -3.34 -28.55 15.27
CA LEU A 51 -4.56 -27.74 15.31
C LEU A 51 -4.61 -26.92 16.62
N PHE A 52 -4.39 -27.55 17.79
CA PHE A 52 -4.44 -26.81 19.05
C PHE A 52 -3.37 -25.72 19.16
N ALA A 53 -2.15 -25.97 18.69
CA ALA A 53 -1.10 -24.97 18.62
C ALA A 53 -1.51 -23.78 17.72
N HIS A 54 -2.14 -24.06 16.57
CA HIS A 54 -2.69 -23.03 15.70
C HIS A 54 -3.81 -22.21 16.38
N LEU A 55 -4.73 -22.88 17.06
CA LEU A 55 -5.82 -22.23 17.79
C LEU A 55 -5.33 -21.36 18.96
N ALA A 56 -4.22 -21.75 19.58
CA ALA A 56 -3.58 -21.01 20.67
C ALA A 56 -2.73 -19.82 20.20
N GLU A 57 -2.61 -19.58 18.90
CA GLU A 57 -1.72 -18.57 18.36
C GLU A 57 -2.36 -17.16 18.33
N GLY A 58 -1.66 -16.19 18.92
CA GLY A 58 -1.95 -14.76 18.76
C GLY A 58 -3.42 -14.39 18.99
N LYS A 59 -4.06 -13.82 17.96
CA LYS A 59 -5.46 -13.38 18.03
C LYS A 59 -6.45 -14.56 18.05
N ARG A 60 -6.08 -15.75 17.59
CA ARG A 60 -6.99 -16.92 17.54
C ARG A 60 -7.37 -17.39 18.94
N ALA A 61 -6.42 -17.40 19.86
CA ALA A 61 -6.63 -17.80 21.26
C ALA A 61 -7.74 -17.01 21.97
N THR A 62 -7.88 -15.73 21.61
CA THR A 62 -8.88 -14.83 22.20
C THR A 62 -10.10 -14.61 21.31
N TYR A 63 -10.15 -15.19 20.11
CA TYR A 63 -11.17 -14.88 19.09
C TYR A 63 -12.59 -15.11 19.60
N LEU A 64 -12.89 -16.33 20.09
CA LEU A 64 -14.24 -16.66 20.57
C LEU A 64 -14.65 -15.78 21.75
N ALA A 65 -13.73 -15.47 22.66
CA ALA A 65 -14.00 -14.54 23.76
C ALA A 65 -14.35 -13.15 23.25
N ARG A 66 -13.56 -12.60 22.32
CA ARG A 66 -13.80 -11.29 21.70
C ARG A 66 -15.12 -11.23 20.92
N VAL A 67 -15.60 -12.34 20.38
CA VAL A 67 -16.89 -12.44 19.68
C VAL A 67 -18.07 -12.61 20.65
N LEU A 68 -17.93 -13.44 21.69
CA LEU A 68 -19.05 -13.89 22.52
C LEU A 68 -19.25 -13.07 23.81
N LEU A 69 -18.19 -12.49 24.38
CA LEU A 69 -18.28 -11.65 25.58
C LEU A 69 -19.12 -10.36 25.38
N PRO A 70 -19.04 -9.65 24.23
CA PRO A 70 -19.95 -8.53 23.96
C PRO A 70 -21.43 -8.93 23.99
N LEU A 71 -21.72 -10.20 23.72
CA LEU A 71 -23.06 -10.80 23.71
C LEU A 71 -23.42 -11.48 25.05
N GLY A 72 -22.64 -11.24 26.10
CA GLY A 72 -22.87 -11.78 27.46
C GLY A 72 -22.80 -13.30 27.56
N LEU A 73 -22.12 -13.98 26.62
CA LEU A 73 -22.07 -15.44 26.51
C LEU A 73 -23.45 -16.13 26.37
N LEU A 74 -24.53 -15.37 26.15
CA LEU A 74 -25.87 -15.94 25.95
C LEU A 74 -26.01 -16.77 24.67
N PRO A 75 -25.36 -16.44 23.53
CA PRO A 75 -25.47 -17.25 22.31
C PRO A 75 -25.13 -18.74 22.53
N PRO A 76 -23.98 -19.14 23.10
CA PRO A 76 -23.69 -20.55 23.36
C PRO A 76 -24.48 -21.15 24.54
N LEU A 77 -24.85 -20.36 25.55
CA LEU A 77 -25.46 -20.90 26.77
C LEU A 77 -26.97 -21.15 26.65
N LEU A 78 -27.70 -20.13 26.16
CA LEU A 78 -29.17 -20.15 26.12
C LEU A 78 -29.71 -20.00 24.70
N GLY A 79 -28.89 -19.53 23.75
CA GLY A 79 -29.25 -19.29 22.36
C GLY A 79 -28.79 -20.35 21.36
N TRP A 80 -28.16 -21.44 21.79
CA TRP A 80 -27.28 -22.26 20.94
C TRP A 80 -27.92 -22.77 19.64
N ARG A 81 -29.21 -23.12 19.67
CA ARG A 81 -29.95 -23.58 18.47
C ARG A 81 -29.98 -22.53 17.36
N THR A 82 -30.12 -21.27 17.74
CA THR A 82 -30.12 -20.12 16.82
C THR A 82 -28.73 -19.86 16.24
N CYS A 83 -27.68 -20.30 16.95
CA CYS A 83 -26.29 -20.11 16.54
C CYS A 83 -25.73 -21.23 15.68
N LEU A 84 -26.47 -22.32 15.44
CA LEU A 84 -26.00 -23.42 14.57
C LEU A 84 -25.50 -22.94 13.20
N PRO A 85 -26.15 -21.98 12.51
CA PRO A 85 -25.65 -21.48 11.23
C PRO A 85 -24.36 -20.67 11.34
N ALA A 86 -24.02 -20.11 12.51
CA ALA A 86 -22.76 -19.38 12.73
C ALA A 86 -21.56 -20.31 12.93
N LEU A 87 -21.77 -21.56 13.36
CA LEU A 87 -20.69 -22.50 13.65
C LEU A 87 -19.69 -22.71 12.51
N PRO A 88 -20.10 -22.99 11.24
CA PRO A 88 -19.14 -23.17 10.16
C PRO A 88 -18.32 -21.90 9.89
N ILE A 89 -18.93 -20.72 10.02
CA ILE A 89 -18.23 -19.44 9.81
C ILE A 89 -17.20 -19.19 10.91
N LEU A 90 -17.58 -19.41 12.17
CA LEU A 90 -16.66 -19.28 13.31
C LEU A 90 -15.51 -20.30 13.22
N ALA A 91 -15.81 -21.54 12.81
CA ALA A 91 -14.81 -22.58 12.63
C ALA A 91 -13.81 -22.20 11.52
N ILE A 92 -14.30 -21.79 10.35
CA ILE A 92 -13.43 -21.36 9.23
C ILE A 92 -12.56 -20.18 9.64
N ASN A 93 -13.13 -19.17 10.31
CA ASN A 93 -12.38 -17.97 10.70
C ASN A 93 -11.27 -18.28 11.70
N LEU A 94 -11.51 -19.25 12.59
CA LEU A 94 -10.59 -19.65 13.64
C LEU A 94 -9.46 -20.56 13.12
N VAL A 95 -9.78 -21.46 12.20
CA VAL A 95 -8.85 -22.46 11.66
C VAL A 95 -8.08 -21.95 10.43
N SER A 96 -8.55 -20.89 9.79
CA SER A 96 -7.86 -20.28 8.67
C SER A 96 -6.50 -19.68 9.08
N ALA A 97 -5.47 -19.99 8.32
CA ALA A 97 -4.14 -19.40 8.38
C ALA A 97 -4.10 -17.96 7.84
N PHE A 98 -5.13 -17.54 7.09
CA PHE A 98 -5.18 -16.22 6.48
C PHE A 98 -5.16 -15.11 7.57
N PRO A 99 -4.24 -14.13 7.51
CA PRO A 99 -3.94 -13.25 8.65
C PRO A 99 -5.11 -12.40 9.18
N THR A 100 -6.10 -12.12 8.33
CA THR A 100 -7.21 -11.23 8.64
C THR A 100 -8.46 -11.94 9.16
N THR A 101 -8.55 -13.28 9.07
CA THR A 101 -9.75 -13.99 9.53
C THR A 101 -10.05 -13.88 11.03
N PRO A 102 -9.06 -13.83 11.96
CA PRO A 102 -9.33 -13.62 13.38
C PRO A 102 -9.43 -12.12 13.78
N ASN A 103 -9.31 -11.19 12.82
CA ASN A 103 -9.45 -9.75 13.07
C ASN A 103 -10.94 -9.37 13.04
N LEU A 104 -11.42 -8.73 14.12
CA LEU A 104 -12.81 -8.27 14.20
C LEU A 104 -13.10 -7.10 13.26
N ASP A 105 -12.07 -6.35 12.88
CA ASP A 105 -12.19 -5.24 11.91
C ASP A 105 -12.33 -5.74 10.46
N SER A 106 -12.23 -7.05 10.23
CA SER A 106 -12.41 -7.67 8.92
C SER A 106 -13.82 -8.22 8.76
N HIS A 107 -14.30 -8.26 7.52
CA HIS A 107 -15.67 -8.63 7.17
C HIS A 107 -16.01 -10.13 7.37
N TYR A 108 -15.05 -10.97 7.77
CA TYR A 108 -15.23 -12.42 7.86
C TYR A 108 -16.25 -12.85 8.93
N LEU A 109 -16.47 -12.03 9.97
CA LEU A 109 -17.48 -12.32 10.99
C LEU A 109 -18.90 -11.94 10.54
N SER A 110 -19.04 -11.04 9.55
CA SER A 110 -20.34 -10.48 9.14
C SER A 110 -21.43 -11.52 8.86
N PRO A 111 -21.15 -12.66 8.19
CA PRO A 111 -22.17 -13.69 7.96
C PRO A 111 -22.67 -14.40 9.23
N ALA A 112 -21.87 -14.42 10.30
CA ALA A 112 -22.22 -15.07 11.56
C ALA A 112 -23.02 -14.14 12.50
N LEU A 113 -22.84 -12.82 12.38
CA LEU A 113 -23.40 -11.83 13.29
C LEU A 113 -24.92 -11.94 13.49
N PRO A 114 -25.77 -12.09 12.44
CA PRO A 114 -27.22 -12.16 12.63
C PRO A 114 -27.65 -13.31 13.55
N PHE A 115 -27.00 -14.47 13.43
CA PHE A 115 -27.30 -15.67 14.21
C PHE A 115 -26.79 -15.57 15.65
N LEU A 116 -25.64 -14.91 15.85
CA LEU A 116 -25.09 -14.68 17.18
C LEU A 116 -25.93 -13.65 17.96
N VAL A 117 -26.32 -12.55 17.32
CA VAL A 117 -27.20 -11.54 17.91
C VAL A 117 -28.58 -12.13 18.20
N ALA A 118 -29.18 -12.88 17.27
CA ALA A 118 -30.43 -13.58 17.51
C ALA A 118 -30.31 -14.62 18.64
N GLY A 119 -29.19 -15.32 18.73
CA GLY A 119 -28.86 -16.22 19.85
C GLY A 119 -28.85 -15.50 21.19
N ALA A 120 -28.26 -14.31 21.27
CA ALA A 120 -28.28 -13.48 22.47
C ALA A 120 -29.70 -13.06 22.86
N ILE A 121 -30.51 -12.58 21.89
CA ILE A 121 -31.90 -12.17 22.11
C ILE A 121 -32.74 -13.34 22.63
N VAL A 122 -32.64 -14.50 21.97
CA VAL A 122 -33.34 -15.72 22.40
C VAL A 122 -32.86 -16.16 23.79
N GLY A 123 -31.57 -16.01 24.08
CA GLY A 123 -31.01 -16.27 25.40
C GLY A 123 -31.63 -15.40 26.49
N VAL A 124 -31.80 -14.10 26.23
CA VAL A 124 -32.52 -13.19 27.14
C VAL A 124 -33.97 -13.64 27.31
N ALA A 125 -34.67 -13.95 26.23
CA ALA A 125 -36.08 -14.35 26.27
C ALA A 125 -36.31 -15.63 27.08
N ARG A 126 -35.35 -16.55 27.09
CA ARG A 126 -35.39 -17.79 27.88
C ARG A 126 -35.10 -17.58 29.37
N GLY A 127 -34.56 -16.42 29.76
CA GLY A 127 -34.39 -16.03 31.15
C GLY A 127 -35.71 -15.81 31.88
N ARG A 128 -35.66 -15.86 33.22
CA ARG A 128 -36.79 -15.53 34.09
C ARG A 128 -37.25 -14.11 33.81
N ALA A 129 -38.56 -13.87 33.80
CA ALA A 129 -39.12 -12.56 33.48
C ALA A 129 -38.56 -11.42 34.35
N SER A 130 -38.28 -11.68 35.62
CA SER A 130 -37.63 -10.76 36.57
C SER A 130 -36.22 -10.33 36.14
N ASP A 131 -35.49 -11.22 35.47
CA ASP A 131 -34.06 -11.06 35.21
C ASP A 131 -33.79 -10.50 33.81
N ARG A 132 -34.77 -10.60 32.89
CA ARG A 132 -34.66 -10.17 31.49
C ARG A 132 -34.16 -8.74 31.33
N ARG A 133 -34.69 -7.82 32.13
CA ARG A 133 -34.27 -6.40 32.11
C ARG A 133 -32.81 -6.26 32.52
N GLY A 134 -32.40 -6.95 33.59
CA GLY A 134 -31.01 -6.95 34.06
C GLY A 134 -30.05 -7.53 33.02
N TRP A 135 -30.42 -8.67 32.40
CA TRP A 135 -29.60 -9.29 31.34
C TRP A 135 -29.51 -8.42 30.09
N ALA A 136 -30.62 -7.80 29.66
CA ALA A 136 -30.60 -6.89 28.53
C ALA A 136 -29.68 -5.69 28.79
N ILE A 137 -29.76 -5.07 29.97
CA ILE A 137 -28.87 -3.99 30.38
C ILE A 137 -27.41 -4.49 30.40
N ALA A 138 -27.14 -5.64 31.00
CA ALA A 138 -25.80 -6.21 31.08
C ALA A 138 -25.18 -6.46 29.70
N ILE A 139 -25.95 -6.98 28.72
CA ILE A 139 -25.47 -7.21 27.36
C ILE A 139 -25.21 -5.89 26.64
N VAL A 140 -26.10 -4.91 26.75
CA VAL A 140 -25.89 -3.59 26.13
C VAL A 140 -24.66 -2.93 26.75
N SER A 141 -24.52 -2.95 28.08
CA SER A 141 -23.34 -2.45 28.78
C SER A 141 -22.06 -3.18 28.35
N ALA A 142 -22.09 -4.52 28.25
CA ALA A 142 -20.97 -5.30 27.76
C ALA A 142 -20.61 -4.92 26.32
N SER A 143 -21.60 -4.86 25.42
CA SER A 143 -21.40 -4.44 24.03
C SER A 143 -20.75 -3.06 23.93
N VAL A 144 -21.21 -2.08 24.73
CA VAL A 144 -20.62 -0.73 24.78
C VAL A 144 -19.18 -0.76 25.31
N VAL A 145 -18.92 -1.48 26.41
CA VAL A 145 -17.58 -1.60 27.00
C VAL A 145 -16.62 -2.28 26.02
N PHE A 146 -17.02 -3.38 25.39
CA PHE A 146 -16.19 -4.07 24.42
C PHE A 146 -15.99 -3.27 23.13
N TYR A 147 -17.01 -2.52 22.68
CA TYR A 147 -16.85 -1.59 21.57
C TYR A 147 -15.82 -0.50 21.90
N ALA A 148 -15.88 0.08 23.11
CA ALA A 148 -14.90 1.09 23.54
C ALA A 148 -13.49 0.51 23.76
N ALA A 149 -13.37 -0.74 24.21
CA ALA A 149 -12.08 -1.36 24.52
C ALA A 149 -11.39 -2.01 23.31
N LEU A 150 -12.16 -2.57 22.36
CA LEU A 150 -11.63 -3.34 21.23
C LEU A 150 -11.93 -2.73 19.87
N GLY A 151 -12.94 -1.85 19.78
CA GLY A 151 -13.38 -1.22 18.54
C GLY A 151 -12.76 0.15 18.32
N ARG A 152 -13.05 0.70 17.14
CA ARG A 152 -12.73 2.08 16.77
C ARG A 152 -13.92 2.98 17.09
N LEU A 153 -13.73 3.93 17.99
CA LEU A 153 -14.77 4.92 18.33
C LEU A 153 -14.98 5.90 17.17
N PRO A 154 -16.17 6.52 17.03
CA PRO A 154 -16.43 7.44 15.92
C PRO A 154 -15.50 8.67 15.88
N ASN A 155 -14.88 9.01 17.00
CA ASN A 155 -13.91 10.09 17.16
C ASN A 155 -12.44 9.60 17.20
N ASP A 156 -12.17 8.34 16.84
CA ASP A 156 -10.81 7.84 16.69
C ASP A 156 -10.07 8.65 15.60
N PRO A 157 -8.84 9.11 15.86
CA PRO A 157 -8.05 9.86 14.89
C PRO A 157 -7.92 9.21 13.51
N VAL A 158 -8.03 7.89 13.42
CA VAL A 158 -8.00 7.15 12.14
C VAL A 158 -9.13 7.53 11.17
N PHE A 159 -10.22 8.12 11.68
CA PHE A 159 -11.36 8.55 10.86
C PHE A 159 -11.31 10.03 10.47
N PHE A 160 -10.35 10.80 10.99
CA PHE A 160 -10.19 12.19 10.59
C PHE A 160 -9.30 12.30 9.35
N ALA A 161 -9.56 13.31 8.53
CA ALA A 161 -8.74 13.60 7.38
C ALA A 161 -7.32 13.99 7.81
N ASP A 162 -6.34 13.41 7.13
CA ASP A 162 -4.92 13.65 7.30
C ASP A 162 -4.27 14.05 5.96
N ALA A 163 -2.95 14.28 5.98
CA ALA A 163 -2.21 14.63 4.77
C ALA A 163 -2.36 13.60 3.64
N ARG A 164 -2.54 12.31 3.98
CA ARG A 164 -2.77 11.25 2.99
C ARG A 164 -4.16 11.33 2.39
N THR A 165 -5.16 11.73 3.16
CA THR A 165 -6.53 11.98 2.71
C THR A 165 -6.58 13.16 1.75
N ASP A 166 -5.88 14.24 2.04
CA ASP A 166 -5.81 15.41 1.16
C ASP A 166 -5.07 15.10 -0.14
N ALA A 167 -3.98 14.32 -0.05
CA ALA A 167 -3.29 13.79 -1.22
C ALA A 167 -4.19 12.89 -2.08
N ALA A 168 -4.95 11.98 -1.46
CA ALA A 168 -5.91 11.12 -2.15
C ALA A 168 -6.97 11.94 -2.89
N ARG A 169 -7.55 12.96 -2.25
CA ARG A 169 -8.53 13.87 -2.87
C ARG A 169 -7.93 14.62 -4.06
N THR A 170 -6.70 15.10 -3.92
CA THR A 170 -5.97 15.79 -5.00
C THR A 170 -5.79 14.87 -6.21
N ILE A 171 -5.37 13.63 -5.99
CA ILE A 171 -5.21 12.67 -7.08
C ILE A 171 -6.55 12.30 -7.70
N VAL A 172 -7.57 11.95 -6.90
CA VAL A 172 -8.89 11.58 -7.44
C VAL A 172 -9.48 12.70 -8.29
N ALA A 173 -9.33 13.96 -7.87
CA ALA A 173 -9.81 15.13 -8.62
C ALA A 173 -9.06 15.34 -9.96
N ALA A 174 -7.82 14.88 -10.07
CA ALA A 174 -7.02 14.99 -11.29
C ALA A 174 -7.37 13.92 -12.35
N ILE A 175 -8.11 12.87 -11.98
CA ILE A 175 -8.48 11.77 -12.89
C ILE A 175 -9.82 12.08 -13.56
N PRO A 176 -9.89 12.14 -14.90
CA PRO A 176 -11.17 12.31 -15.60
C PRO A 176 -12.22 11.25 -15.21
N ASN A 177 -13.51 11.62 -15.27
CA ASN A 177 -14.59 10.73 -14.82
C ASN A 177 -14.95 9.61 -15.81
N ASP A 178 -14.57 9.75 -17.08
CA ASP A 178 -14.95 8.89 -18.20
C ASP A 178 -13.85 7.91 -18.64
N VAL A 179 -12.68 7.94 -17.99
CA VAL A 179 -11.53 7.11 -18.34
C VAL A 179 -11.42 5.85 -17.49
N SER A 180 -10.84 4.81 -18.07
CA SER A 180 -10.47 3.61 -17.32
C SER A 180 -9.32 3.86 -16.35
N VAL A 181 -9.38 3.27 -15.15
CA VAL A 181 -8.39 3.52 -14.09
C VAL A 181 -7.90 2.25 -13.39
N GLN A 182 -6.59 2.20 -13.14
CA GLN A 182 -5.96 1.30 -12.18
C GLN A 182 -5.46 2.12 -10.98
N ALA A 183 -5.85 1.77 -9.76
CA ALA A 183 -5.44 2.53 -8.57
C ALA A 183 -5.27 1.65 -7.32
N PRO A 184 -4.54 2.12 -6.29
CA PRO A 184 -4.42 1.42 -5.01
C PRO A 184 -5.78 1.25 -4.34
N ASP A 185 -5.95 0.16 -3.59
CA ASP A 185 -7.21 -0.23 -2.94
C ASP A 185 -7.92 0.92 -2.19
N PRO A 186 -7.22 1.80 -1.43
CA PRO A 186 -7.86 2.93 -0.74
C PRO A 186 -8.56 3.94 -1.67
N LEU A 187 -8.16 4.04 -2.94
CA LEU A 187 -8.76 4.97 -3.90
C LEU A 187 -9.93 4.37 -4.68
N LEU A 188 -10.03 3.04 -4.76
CA LEU A 188 -11.02 2.36 -5.62
C LEU A 188 -12.48 2.72 -5.30
N PRO A 189 -12.92 2.80 -4.02
CA PRO A 189 -14.29 3.20 -3.72
C PRO A 189 -14.65 4.60 -4.24
N HIS A 190 -13.67 5.51 -4.28
CA HIS A 190 -13.84 6.87 -4.79
C HIS A 190 -13.82 6.96 -6.32
N LEU A 191 -13.44 5.88 -6.99
CA LEU A 191 -13.34 5.81 -8.45
C LEU A 191 -14.38 4.88 -9.07
N ALA A 192 -15.22 4.24 -8.23
CA ALA A 192 -16.11 3.13 -8.59
C ALA A 192 -17.21 3.47 -9.62
N GLU A 193 -17.53 4.75 -9.81
CA GLU A 193 -18.51 5.20 -10.83
C GLU A 193 -18.02 4.99 -12.28
N ARG A 194 -16.75 4.64 -12.48
CA ARG A 194 -16.16 4.37 -13.80
C ARG A 194 -16.50 2.97 -14.29
N SER A 195 -16.72 2.83 -15.60
CA SER A 195 -17.02 1.54 -16.23
C SER A 195 -15.89 0.51 -16.13
N ARG A 196 -14.63 0.95 -16.02
CA ARG A 196 -13.45 0.11 -15.88
C ARG A 196 -12.55 0.61 -14.75
N VAL A 197 -12.64 -0.06 -13.61
CA VAL A 197 -11.83 0.17 -12.42
C VAL A 197 -11.14 -1.13 -12.04
N HIS A 198 -9.83 -1.07 -11.86
CA HIS A 198 -9.02 -2.23 -11.49
C HIS A 198 -8.04 -1.88 -10.36
N ARG A 199 -7.59 -2.90 -9.62
CA ARG A 199 -6.51 -2.72 -8.64
C ARG A 199 -5.22 -2.25 -9.31
N ALA A 200 -4.39 -1.57 -8.55
CA ALA A 200 -3.07 -1.13 -8.97
C ALA A 200 -2.28 -2.30 -9.59
N PRO A 201 -1.48 -2.04 -10.63
CA PRO A 201 -0.61 -3.06 -11.20
C PRO A 201 0.39 -3.57 -10.16
N PRO A 202 0.85 -4.83 -10.26
CA PRO A 202 0.52 -5.84 -11.29
C PRO A 202 -0.78 -6.63 -11.04
N PRO A 203 -1.38 -7.25 -12.09
CA PRO A 203 -1.00 -7.16 -13.50
C PRO A 203 -1.44 -5.83 -14.14
N ASP A 204 -0.79 -5.47 -15.23
CA ASP A 204 -1.23 -4.36 -16.08
C ASP A 204 -2.53 -4.74 -16.80
N ARG A 205 -3.55 -3.88 -16.70
CA ARG A 205 -4.86 -4.05 -17.34
C ARG A 205 -5.04 -3.10 -18.53
N GLY A 206 -4.02 -2.33 -18.89
CA GLY A 206 -4.10 -1.36 -19.97
C GLY A 206 -5.14 -0.28 -19.68
N ALA A 207 -5.19 0.23 -18.45
CA ALA A 207 -6.05 1.35 -18.07
C ALA A 207 -5.48 2.68 -18.60
N GLU A 208 -6.34 3.64 -18.96
CA GLU A 208 -5.91 4.95 -19.46
C GLU A 208 -5.19 5.78 -18.41
N VAL A 209 -5.61 5.65 -17.14
CA VAL A 209 -4.92 6.23 -15.99
C VAL A 209 -4.48 5.14 -15.03
N VAL A 210 -3.26 5.26 -14.53
CA VAL A 210 -2.67 4.38 -13.53
C VAL A 210 -2.18 5.21 -12.37
N VAL A 211 -2.63 4.91 -11.17
CA VAL A 211 -2.15 5.50 -9.94
C VAL A 211 -1.24 4.50 -9.23
N LEU A 212 -0.05 4.96 -8.87
CA LEU A 212 0.93 4.20 -8.12
C LEU A 212 1.03 4.73 -6.70
N ASP A 213 1.14 3.83 -5.73
CA ASP A 213 1.54 4.18 -4.36
C ASP A 213 3.08 4.19 -4.29
N VAL A 214 3.66 5.32 -3.92
CA VAL A 214 5.09 5.57 -3.80
C VAL A 214 5.51 5.84 -2.35
N SER A 215 4.70 5.43 -1.36
CA SER A 215 4.98 5.65 0.07
C SER A 215 6.28 5.00 0.56
N HIS A 216 6.80 4.00 -0.13
CA HIS A 216 8.12 3.42 0.17
C HIS A 216 9.24 4.46 -0.01
N ARG A 217 9.07 5.46 -0.88
CA ARG A 217 10.06 6.52 -1.08
C ARG A 217 10.27 7.37 0.18
N ASP A 218 9.23 7.57 0.98
CA ASP A 218 9.34 8.25 2.27
C ASP A 218 10.02 7.36 3.31
N ARG A 219 9.68 6.06 3.32
CA ARG A 219 10.26 5.08 4.26
C ARG A 219 11.77 4.89 4.06
N TYR A 220 12.21 4.87 2.80
CA TYR A 220 13.60 4.66 2.40
C TYR A 220 14.27 5.95 1.92
N ALA A 221 13.69 7.11 2.22
CA ALA A 221 14.22 8.40 1.82
C ALA A 221 15.69 8.52 2.24
N GLN A 222 16.53 9.04 1.33
CA GLN A 222 17.93 9.36 1.61
C GLN A 222 18.83 8.14 1.85
N ARG A 223 18.38 6.92 1.54
CA ARG A 223 19.14 5.69 1.71
C ARG A 223 19.38 4.98 0.38
N GLU A 224 20.49 4.25 0.27
CA GLU A 224 20.84 3.53 -0.97
C GLU A 224 19.89 2.34 -1.26
N ASP A 225 19.25 1.78 -0.23
CA ASP A 225 18.31 0.67 -0.34
C ASP A 225 17.01 1.06 -1.08
N LEU A 226 16.70 2.36 -1.17
CA LEU A 226 15.57 2.89 -1.94
C LEU A 226 15.50 2.31 -3.37
N LEU A 227 16.65 2.21 -4.05
CA LEU A 227 16.70 1.75 -5.45
C LEU A 227 16.49 0.24 -5.60
N ARG A 228 16.51 -0.49 -4.49
CA ARG A 228 16.49 -1.96 -4.42
C ARG A 228 15.29 -2.49 -3.65
N THR A 229 14.33 -1.64 -3.30
CA THR A 229 13.07 -2.12 -2.72
C THR A 229 12.29 -2.93 -3.76
N THR A 230 11.28 -3.66 -3.31
CA THR A 230 10.42 -4.43 -4.21
C THR A 230 9.55 -3.50 -5.07
N GLU A 231 9.20 -2.32 -4.55
CA GLU A 231 8.25 -1.38 -5.14
C GLU A 231 8.91 -0.40 -6.15
N GLU A 232 10.11 0.10 -5.85
CA GLU A 232 10.74 1.17 -6.65
C GLU A 232 11.05 0.76 -8.10
N PRO A 233 11.52 -0.46 -8.40
CA PRO A 233 11.67 -0.93 -9.78
C PRO A 233 10.35 -0.85 -10.56
N HIS A 234 9.23 -1.23 -9.95
CA HIS A 234 7.93 -1.18 -10.60
C HIS A 234 7.51 0.25 -10.95
N VAL A 235 7.70 1.19 -10.01
CA VAL A 235 7.37 2.61 -10.23
C VAL A 235 8.24 3.22 -11.33
N ARG A 236 9.55 2.91 -11.31
CA ARG A 236 10.49 3.40 -12.33
C ARG A 236 10.21 2.81 -13.70
N ASP A 237 9.83 1.55 -13.78
CA ASP A 237 9.45 0.94 -15.04
C ASP A 237 8.20 1.60 -15.61
N TRP A 238 7.20 1.93 -14.78
CA TRP A 238 6.03 2.69 -15.22
C TRP A 238 6.36 4.09 -15.72
N LEU A 239 7.18 4.84 -14.99
CA LEU A 239 7.66 6.16 -15.43
C LEU A 239 8.50 6.10 -16.71
N ALA A 240 9.16 4.96 -16.94
CA ALA A 240 9.96 4.70 -18.12
C ALA A 240 9.16 4.09 -19.27
N ARG A 241 7.84 3.87 -19.18
CA ARG A 241 7.06 3.30 -20.28
C ARG A 241 6.83 4.30 -21.40
N GLU A 242 6.80 3.79 -22.63
CA GLU A 242 6.37 4.59 -23.77
C GLU A 242 4.87 4.80 -23.71
N GLY A 243 4.44 6.03 -23.93
CA GLY A 243 3.02 6.36 -23.97
C GLY A 243 2.35 6.54 -22.61
N TYR A 244 3.06 6.55 -21.48
CA TYR A 244 2.52 7.05 -20.21
C TYR A 244 3.36 8.24 -19.72
N GLY A 245 2.67 9.26 -19.20
CA GLY A 245 3.32 10.40 -18.56
C GLY A 245 2.59 10.81 -17.28
N PRO A 246 3.29 11.41 -16.32
CA PRO A 246 2.71 11.81 -15.06
C PRO A 246 1.80 13.03 -15.24
N ILE A 247 0.64 13.00 -14.59
CA ILE A 247 -0.37 14.08 -14.65
C ILE A 247 -0.67 14.70 -13.28
N ALA A 248 -0.41 13.98 -12.20
CA ALA A 248 -0.58 14.48 -10.84
C ALA A 248 0.34 13.71 -9.88
N ALA A 249 0.89 14.40 -8.90
CA ALA A 249 1.65 13.81 -7.80
C ALA A 249 1.25 14.52 -6.50
N ALA A 250 0.81 13.77 -5.51
CA ALA A 250 0.44 14.30 -4.20
C ALA A 250 0.62 13.24 -3.13
N GLY A 251 1.33 13.60 -2.05
CA GLY A 251 1.67 12.67 -0.97
C GLY A 251 2.28 11.37 -1.52
N PRO A 252 1.75 10.19 -1.14
CA PRO A 252 2.28 8.91 -1.60
C PRO A 252 1.72 8.47 -2.96
N TYR A 253 1.02 9.33 -3.71
CA TYR A 253 0.32 8.91 -4.92
C TYR A 253 0.86 9.63 -6.16
N LEU A 254 1.10 8.85 -7.21
CA LEU A 254 1.54 9.32 -8.52
C LEU A 254 0.57 8.81 -9.59
N ALA A 255 -0.11 9.73 -10.28
CA ALA A 255 -1.02 9.40 -11.38
C ALA A 255 -0.32 9.58 -12.73
N LEU A 256 -0.37 8.52 -13.54
CA LEU A 256 0.15 8.46 -14.90
C LEU A 256 -1.01 8.31 -15.87
N ARG A 257 -0.99 9.04 -16.98
CA ARG A 257 -2.00 8.95 -18.05
C ARG A 257 -1.37 8.54 -19.36
N ARG A 258 -2.09 7.70 -20.10
CA ARG A 258 -1.70 7.34 -21.46
C ARG A 258 -1.69 8.56 -22.39
N GLY A 259 -0.62 8.73 -23.16
CA GLY A 259 -0.40 9.83 -24.08
C GLY A 259 0.04 11.15 -23.43
N ALA A 260 0.18 11.21 -22.10
CA ALA A 260 0.71 12.40 -21.42
C ALA A 260 2.23 12.52 -21.61
N ASP A 261 2.76 13.74 -21.49
CA ASP A 261 4.20 13.99 -21.61
C ASP A 261 4.95 13.34 -20.44
N PRO A 262 5.87 12.38 -20.68
CA PRO A 262 6.66 11.75 -19.62
C PRO A 262 7.56 12.73 -18.86
N ARG A 263 7.77 13.94 -19.39
CA ARG A 263 8.59 15.00 -18.80
C ARG A 263 7.78 16.13 -18.18
N HIS A 264 6.47 15.96 -18.01
CA HIS A 264 5.56 17.01 -17.51
C HIS A 264 6.04 17.68 -16.20
N PHE A 265 6.68 16.91 -15.30
CA PHE A 265 7.20 17.41 -14.02
C PHE A 265 8.67 17.85 -14.04
N LEU A 266 9.33 17.95 -15.21
CA LEU A 266 10.64 18.61 -15.26
C LEU A 266 10.46 20.11 -15.00
N GLU A 267 11.08 20.61 -13.93
CA GLU A 267 11.17 22.06 -13.65
C GLU A 267 12.24 22.66 -14.58
N PRO A 268 11.88 23.41 -15.64
CA PRO A 268 12.85 23.89 -16.61
C PRO A 268 13.78 24.94 -16.01
N PHE A 269 15.00 24.99 -16.53
CA PHE A 269 16.01 25.98 -16.18
C PHE A 269 16.51 26.73 -17.42
N ASP A 270 16.21 28.03 -17.49
CA ASP A 270 16.53 28.89 -18.65
C ASP A 270 17.94 29.53 -18.60
N GLY A 271 18.81 29.10 -17.67
CA GLY A 271 20.15 29.67 -17.61
C GLY A 271 21.01 29.25 -18.81
N SER A 272 21.74 30.20 -19.40
CA SER A 272 22.71 29.98 -20.47
C SER A 272 24.08 29.52 -19.96
N ALA A 273 24.24 29.36 -18.64
CA ALA A 273 25.51 28.99 -18.04
C ALA A 273 26.04 27.66 -18.63
N PRO A 274 27.34 27.57 -18.93
CA PRO A 274 27.93 26.34 -19.45
C PRO A 274 27.89 25.23 -18.38
N GLU A 275 27.85 23.97 -18.85
CA GLU A 275 28.07 22.79 -18.01
C GLU A 275 29.38 22.99 -17.24
N ARG A 276 29.32 22.85 -15.90
CA ARG A 276 30.51 22.97 -15.06
C ARG A 276 31.22 21.64 -14.91
N VAL A 277 30.45 20.59 -14.69
CA VAL A 277 30.97 19.27 -14.36
C VAL A 277 30.11 18.18 -15.00
N ARG A 278 30.75 17.24 -15.67
CA ARG A 278 30.09 16.04 -16.17
C ARG A 278 29.94 15.01 -15.06
N LEU A 279 28.70 14.64 -14.71
CA LEU A 279 28.44 13.60 -13.70
C LEU A 279 28.48 12.21 -14.32
N THR A 280 27.95 12.09 -15.54
CA THR A 280 27.91 10.86 -16.34
C THR A 280 27.94 11.22 -17.82
N SER A 281 28.02 10.24 -18.72
CA SER A 281 27.88 10.48 -20.16
C SER A 281 26.54 11.12 -20.58
N CYS A 282 25.47 10.92 -19.80
CA CYS A 282 24.13 11.41 -20.13
C CYS A 282 23.68 12.63 -19.29
N LEU A 283 24.40 12.97 -18.22
CA LEU A 283 24.00 13.99 -17.25
C LEU A 283 25.18 14.85 -16.81
N GLY A 284 25.04 16.16 -16.99
CA GLY A 284 25.95 17.19 -16.51
C GLY A 284 25.32 18.03 -15.41
N LEU A 285 26.17 18.70 -14.65
CA LEU A 285 25.82 19.63 -13.59
C LEU A 285 26.31 21.04 -13.95
N VAL A 286 25.38 21.99 -13.91
CA VAL A 286 25.64 23.41 -14.22
C VAL A 286 25.86 24.21 -12.94
N GLY A 287 25.12 23.90 -11.86
CA GLY A 287 25.17 24.67 -10.64
C GLY A 287 24.37 24.06 -9.49
N ALA A 288 24.50 24.66 -8.31
CA ALA A 288 23.71 24.32 -7.13
C ALA A 288 23.48 25.57 -6.28
N TRP A 289 22.32 25.68 -5.64
CA TRP A 289 22.01 26.75 -4.70
C TRP A 289 21.15 26.26 -3.54
N LEU A 290 21.25 26.98 -2.42
CA LEU A 290 20.43 26.71 -1.24
C LEU A 290 18.98 27.15 -1.47
N VAL A 291 18.05 26.29 -1.05
CA VAL A 291 16.62 26.57 -0.96
C VAL A 291 16.20 26.37 0.50
N PRO A 292 15.06 26.93 0.96
CA PRO A 292 14.69 26.89 2.38
C PRO A 292 14.76 25.49 3.02
N ASP A 293 14.35 24.46 2.26
CA ASP A 293 14.30 23.08 2.73
C ASP A 293 15.45 22.19 2.20
N GLY A 294 16.52 22.77 1.64
CA GLY A 294 17.69 22.02 1.20
C GLY A 294 18.49 22.64 0.06
N VAL A 295 18.75 21.86 -0.99
CA VAL A 295 19.56 22.29 -2.15
C VAL A 295 18.83 21.98 -3.45
N ALA A 296 18.96 22.88 -4.42
CA ALA A 296 18.53 22.67 -5.78
C ALA A 296 19.76 22.53 -6.68
N LEU A 297 19.75 21.52 -7.55
CA LEU A 297 20.79 21.23 -8.53
C LEU A 297 20.29 21.62 -9.93
N GLU A 298 21.04 22.47 -10.61
CA GLU A 298 20.86 22.76 -12.04
C GLU A 298 21.55 21.67 -12.85
N LEU A 299 20.78 20.88 -13.58
CA LEU A 299 21.26 19.74 -14.36
C LEU A 299 21.00 19.95 -15.84
N VAL A 300 21.86 19.36 -16.66
CA VAL A 300 21.72 19.32 -18.12
C VAL A 300 21.81 17.88 -18.60
N ALA A 301 20.84 17.43 -19.38
CA ALA A 301 20.87 16.11 -19.99
C ALA A 301 21.55 16.17 -21.37
N HIS A 302 22.44 15.22 -21.64
CA HIS A 302 23.05 15.02 -22.95
C HIS A 302 22.33 13.95 -23.78
N GLY A 303 21.32 13.30 -23.18
CA GLY A 303 20.51 12.26 -23.80
C GLY A 303 19.75 11.46 -22.72
N PRO A 304 19.10 10.37 -23.12
CA PRO A 304 18.48 9.44 -22.18
C PRO A 304 19.50 8.86 -21.20
N CYS A 305 19.15 8.86 -19.92
CA CYS A 305 19.94 8.23 -18.88
C CYS A 305 19.40 6.84 -18.51
N PRO A 306 20.20 5.98 -17.88
CA PRO A 306 19.70 4.71 -17.35
C PRO A 306 18.50 4.93 -16.41
N ASN A 307 17.46 4.10 -16.53
CA ASN A 307 16.22 4.26 -15.76
C ASN A 307 16.44 4.21 -14.23
N ASP A 308 17.51 3.54 -13.79
CA ASP A 308 17.92 3.39 -12.38
C ASP A 308 19.01 4.38 -11.95
N LEU A 309 19.23 5.43 -12.74
CA LEU A 309 20.10 6.51 -12.34
C LEU A 309 19.51 7.28 -11.16
N ALA A 310 20.31 7.43 -10.11
CA ALA A 310 20.03 8.28 -8.96
C ALA A 310 21.23 9.17 -8.65
N LEU A 311 21.07 10.05 -7.66
CA LEU A 311 22.12 10.98 -7.23
C LEU A 311 22.55 10.69 -5.79
N ARG A 312 23.86 10.66 -5.55
CA ARG A 312 24.42 10.82 -4.21
C ARG A 312 24.59 12.31 -3.94
N VAL A 313 23.84 12.85 -2.99
CA VAL A 313 23.87 14.29 -2.67
C VAL A 313 24.04 14.46 -1.17
N GLY A 314 25.08 15.17 -0.71
CA GLY A 314 25.18 15.52 0.71
C GLY A 314 26.46 16.28 1.13
N PRO A 315 26.62 16.49 2.45
CA PRO A 315 27.78 17.18 3.00
C PRO A 315 28.99 16.24 2.96
N GLY A 316 29.97 16.58 2.12
CA GLY A 316 31.23 15.87 2.04
C GLY A 316 31.25 14.61 1.15
N GLU A 317 32.47 14.21 0.83
CA GLU A 317 32.78 13.12 -0.08
C GLU A 317 32.29 11.75 0.41
N ARG A 318 32.14 11.54 1.73
CA ARG A 318 31.73 10.25 2.32
C ARG A 318 30.21 10.08 2.46
N SER A 319 29.39 11.08 2.10
CA SER A 319 27.93 10.98 2.21
C SER A 319 27.36 9.76 1.47
N ARG A 320 26.54 8.94 2.12
CA ARG A 320 25.85 7.82 1.46
C ARG A 320 24.39 8.13 1.14
N ARG A 321 24.01 9.40 1.26
CA ARG A 321 22.65 9.87 1.00
C ARG A 321 22.35 9.78 -0.49
N VAL A 322 21.29 9.05 -0.83
CA VAL A 322 20.82 8.84 -2.20
C VAL A 322 19.44 9.42 -2.38
N ASP A 323 19.29 10.20 -3.44
CA ASP A 323 18.03 10.79 -3.87
C ASP A 323 17.74 10.43 -5.33
N LEU A 324 16.46 10.38 -5.66
CA LEU A 324 16.01 10.28 -7.04
C LEU A 324 16.19 11.61 -7.76
N LEU A 325 16.39 11.53 -9.07
CA LEU A 325 16.44 12.69 -9.96
C LEU A 325 15.03 13.30 -10.11
N ALA A 326 14.93 14.63 -10.10
CA ALA A 326 13.65 15.36 -10.27
C ALA A 326 12.54 14.83 -9.33
N ASP A 327 12.86 14.68 -8.05
CA ASP A 327 11.98 14.14 -7.00
C ASP A 327 11.43 12.72 -7.30
N GLY A 328 12.03 12.02 -8.27
CA GLY A 328 11.55 10.73 -8.76
C GLY A 328 10.26 10.81 -9.58
N LEU A 329 9.87 12.00 -10.03
CA LEU A 329 8.64 12.23 -10.80
C LEU A 329 8.84 12.06 -12.31
N VAL A 330 10.09 12.05 -12.77
CA VAL A 330 10.47 11.88 -14.18
C VAL A 330 11.49 10.76 -14.30
N SER A 331 11.27 9.81 -15.21
CA SER A 331 12.26 8.78 -15.47
C SER A 331 13.50 9.40 -16.15
N PRO A 332 14.73 9.11 -15.68
CA PRO A 332 15.94 9.57 -16.35
C PRO A 332 16.05 9.10 -17.81
N SER A 333 15.41 7.98 -18.16
CA SER A 333 15.36 7.45 -19.53
C SER A 333 14.50 8.28 -20.49
N ARG A 334 13.69 9.19 -19.95
CA ARG A 334 12.81 10.08 -20.72
C ARG A 334 13.42 11.45 -20.97
N LEU A 335 14.59 11.74 -20.40
CA LEU A 335 15.35 12.95 -20.69
C LEU A 335 15.80 12.99 -22.14
N ARG A 336 15.88 14.21 -22.70
CA ARG A 336 16.37 14.47 -24.04
C ARG A 336 17.66 15.30 -23.99
N ALA A 337 18.48 15.17 -25.02
CA ALA A 337 19.65 16.00 -25.18
C ALA A 337 19.24 17.48 -25.19
N GLY A 338 19.84 18.28 -24.31
CA GLY A 338 19.55 19.70 -24.13
C GLY A 338 18.53 20.01 -23.04
N ASP A 339 17.86 19.02 -22.44
CA ASP A 339 16.95 19.28 -21.32
C ASP A 339 17.76 19.88 -20.15
N ARG A 340 17.40 21.10 -19.75
CA ARG A 340 17.96 21.81 -18.59
C ARG A 340 16.89 21.92 -17.53
N PHE A 341 17.16 21.40 -16.34
CA PHE A 341 16.15 21.28 -15.31
C PHE A 341 16.72 21.38 -13.90
N VAL A 342 15.83 21.64 -12.95
CA VAL A 342 16.13 21.71 -11.53
C VAL A 342 15.75 20.40 -10.85
N SER A 343 16.67 19.85 -10.05
CA SER A 343 16.39 18.72 -9.15
C SER A 343 16.55 19.18 -7.72
N ARG A 344 15.49 19.06 -6.91
CA ARG A 344 15.46 19.53 -5.52
C ARG A 344 15.74 18.39 -4.57
N HIS A 345 16.51 18.67 -3.52
CA HIS A 345 16.99 17.67 -2.57
C HIS A 345 16.83 18.21 -1.15
N ARG A 346 15.96 17.58 -0.36
CA ARG A 346 15.63 18.06 0.98
C ARG A 346 16.73 17.78 2.00
N PHE A 347 17.10 18.78 2.79
CA PHE A 347 18.10 18.67 3.86
C PHE A 347 17.57 19.29 5.15
N ARG A 348 18.13 18.85 6.28
CA ARG A 348 17.92 19.57 7.54
C ARG A 348 18.59 20.95 7.43
N PRO A 349 17.95 22.02 7.94
CA PRO A 349 18.55 23.35 7.97
C PRO A 349 19.94 23.33 8.61
N GLY A 350 20.90 24.05 8.00
CA GLY A 350 22.28 24.16 8.50
C GLY A 350 23.18 22.94 8.25
N LEU A 351 22.74 21.92 7.49
CA LEU A 351 23.62 20.80 7.14
C LEU A 351 24.57 21.12 5.97
N LEU A 352 24.18 22.06 5.11
CA LEU A 352 24.96 22.49 3.95
C LEU A 352 25.33 23.96 4.13
N ASP A 353 26.63 24.27 4.02
CA ASP A 353 27.14 25.64 4.16
C ASP A 353 27.52 26.23 2.81
N ALA A 354 28.76 25.97 2.34
CA ALA A 354 29.31 26.59 1.13
C ALA A 354 29.38 25.66 -0.08
N GLU A 355 29.25 24.35 0.13
CA GLU A 355 29.41 23.35 -0.92
C GLU A 355 28.54 22.11 -0.70
N VAL A 356 28.27 21.41 -1.80
CA VAL A 356 27.58 20.11 -1.81
C VAL A 356 28.38 19.13 -2.66
N TRP A 357 28.40 17.87 -2.25
CA TRP A 357 29.02 16.80 -3.01
C TRP A 357 27.95 16.02 -3.77
N VAL A 358 28.12 15.94 -5.09
CA VAL A 358 27.16 15.32 -6.01
C VAL A 358 27.85 14.19 -6.75
N GLY A 359 27.24 13.01 -6.78
CA GLY A 359 27.69 11.88 -7.59
C GLY A 359 26.49 11.18 -8.21
N ALA A 360 26.74 10.34 -9.21
CA ALA A 360 25.72 9.51 -9.82
C ALA A 360 25.93 8.04 -9.44
N LEU A 361 24.84 7.29 -9.31
CA LEU A 361 24.90 5.85 -9.09
C LEU A 361 23.73 5.13 -9.76
N ARG A 362 23.93 3.83 -9.96
CA ARG A 362 22.92 2.87 -10.43
C ARG A 362 22.33 2.11 -9.25
N SER A 363 21.29 1.31 -9.48
CA SER A 363 20.73 0.43 -8.44
C SER A 363 21.76 -0.52 -7.85
N SER A 364 22.79 -0.93 -8.60
CA SER A 364 23.93 -1.72 -8.11
C SER A 364 24.79 -1.01 -7.06
N GLY A 365 24.63 0.30 -6.87
CA GLY A 365 25.46 1.13 -5.99
C GLY A 365 26.77 1.61 -6.63
N ALA A 366 27.08 1.10 -7.83
CA ALA A 366 28.24 1.49 -8.62
C ALA A 366 27.97 2.79 -9.40
N PRO A 367 29.03 3.54 -9.77
CA PRO A 367 28.93 4.59 -10.77
C PRO A 367 28.37 4.06 -12.09
N PRO A 368 27.68 4.89 -12.90
CA PRO A 368 27.09 4.44 -14.17
C PRO A 368 28.11 3.92 -15.18
N ALA A 369 29.30 4.52 -15.24
CA ALA A 369 30.46 4.03 -15.98
C ALA A 369 31.75 4.11 -15.14
N HIS A 370 32.75 3.28 -15.45
CA HIS A 370 34.03 3.23 -14.71
C HIS A 370 34.78 4.58 -14.75
N GLY A 371 34.63 5.37 -15.81
CA GLY A 371 35.25 6.69 -15.95
C GLY A 371 34.48 7.84 -15.33
N ASP A 372 33.26 7.60 -14.84
CA ASP A 372 32.45 8.66 -14.24
C ASP A 372 33.01 9.05 -12.86
N PRO A 373 32.98 10.34 -12.49
CA PRO A 373 33.43 10.75 -11.18
C PRO A 373 32.55 10.12 -10.10
N VAL A 374 33.18 9.56 -9.07
CA VAL A 374 32.45 8.99 -7.91
C VAL A 374 31.60 10.08 -7.26
N LYS A 375 32.21 11.25 -7.04
CA LYS A 375 31.56 12.49 -6.64
C LYS A 375 32.35 13.70 -7.11
N VAL A 376 31.65 14.81 -7.20
CA VAL A 376 32.22 16.11 -7.53
C VAL A 376 31.77 17.12 -6.50
N ARG A 377 32.69 18.03 -6.17
CA ARG A 377 32.45 19.11 -5.21
C ARG A 377 31.89 20.32 -5.93
N VAL A 378 30.78 20.84 -5.43
CA VAL A 378 30.01 21.88 -6.11
C VAL A 378 29.80 23.04 -5.15
N PRO A 379 30.33 24.24 -5.46
CA PRO A 379 30.08 25.40 -4.62
C PRO A 379 28.61 25.81 -4.73
N LEU A 380 27.99 26.05 -3.58
CA LEU A 380 26.63 26.56 -3.48
C LEU A 380 26.64 28.05 -3.77
N ARG A 381 25.86 28.46 -4.77
CA ARG A 381 25.63 29.88 -5.04
C ARG A 381 24.58 30.40 -4.05
N GLY A 382 24.69 31.68 -3.66
CA GLY A 382 23.51 32.38 -3.15
C GLY A 382 22.39 32.24 -4.17
N GLY A 383 21.19 31.88 -3.72
CA GLY A 383 20.07 31.50 -4.59
C GLY A 383 19.84 32.48 -5.74
N PRO A 384 19.17 32.06 -6.83
CA PRO A 384 18.89 32.95 -7.94
C PRO A 384 18.24 34.22 -7.40
N THR A 385 18.88 35.36 -7.62
CA THR A 385 18.24 36.68 -7.52
C THR A 385 17.13 36.66 -8.57
N ARG A 386 15.93 36.21 -8.17
CA ARG A 386 14.71 36.40 -8.95
C ARG A 386 14.19 37.79 -8.71
#